data_AF-A0A1Y2LHV7-F1
#
_entry.id   AF-A0A1Y2LHV7-F1
#
_cell.length_a   1.000
_cell.length_b   1.000
_cell.length_c   1.000
_cell.angle_alpha   90.00
_cell.angle_beta   90.00
_cell.angle_gamma   90.00
#
_symmetry.space_group_name_H-M   'P 1'
#
loop_
_entity.id
_entity.type
_entity.pdbx_description
1 polymer ?
#
loop_
_entity_poly.entity_id
_entity_poly.type
_entity_poly.pdbx_seq_one_letter_code
_entity_poly.pdbx_strand_id
1 'polypeptide(L)'
;MIGGGCSGAFGVACDQTGSKGLSPSNQQMVSDYLFNENIGGLSVLRNRVGSSPTDGILGSCPSTPSAPANYTGLGTSESTADSCQLKLTQQALTTNPNLFIYAEAWSAPGCFKTDATDINGGLICGVRGTNCTHDWRQAYADYLVEYVRLYEEKGINISLVGAYNEPDFNPVSYASMDSDGYQAADFLKVLYPTVKSYRADL
;
A
#
# COMPACT_ATOMS: atom_id res chain seq x y z
N MET A 1 0.53 -4.08 23.62
CA MET A 1 -0.35 -4.47 22.48
C MET A 1 -0.37 -3.28 21.53
N ILE A 2 -0.18 -3.47 20.23
CA ILE A 2 -0.19 -2.36 19.25
C ILE A 2 -1.57 -1.68 19.24
N GLY A 3 -2.65 -2.47 19.33
CA GLY A 3 -4.04 -2.02 19.48
C GLY A 3 -4.92 -2.40 18.28
N GLY A 4 -6.01 -1.66 18.06
CA GLY A 4 -6.94 -1.84 16.94
C GLY A 4 -6.82 -0.73 15.90
N GLY A 5 -7.39 -0.94 14.72
CA GLY A 5 -7.30 0.02 13.62
C GLY A 5 -8.41 -0.08 12.60
N CYS A 6 -8.29 0.76 11.57
CA CYS A 6 -9.19 0.78 10.42
C CYS A 6 -8.41 1.12 9.13
N SER A 7 -9.11 1.16 8.00
CA SER A 7 -8.54 1.54 6.70
C SER A 7 -9.40 2.60 6.03
N GLY A 8 -8.75 3.49 5.26
CA GLY A 8 -9.39 4.44 4.36
C GLY A 8 -9.35 4.02 2.88
N ALA A 9 -9.03 2.77 2.57
CA ALA A 9 -8.90 2.29 1.19
C ALA A 9 -10.20 2.43 0.37
N PHE A 10 -10.09 2.26 -0.95
CA PHE A 10 -11.23 2.21 -1.90
C PHE A 10 -12.18 3.42 -1.81
N GLY A 11 -11.61 4.61 -1.65
CA GLY A 11 -12.35 5.88 -1.68
C GLY A 11 -12.87 6.35 -0.32
N VAL A 12 -12.82 5.52 0.72
CA VAL A 12 -13.29 5.89 2.07
C VAL A 12 -12.48 7.07 2.63
N ALA A 13 -11.17 7.10 2.41
CA ALA A 13 -10.33 8.24 2.77
C ALA A 13 -10.83 9.51 2.10
N CYS A 14 -11.13 9.46 0.79
CA CYS A 14 -11.65 10.63 0.08
C CYS A 14 -12.99 11.11 0.65
N ASP A 15 -13.89 10.20 1.04
CA ASP A 15 -15.15 10.55 1.69
C ASP A 15 -14.91 11.29 3.01
N GLN A 16 -14.02 10.74 3.85
CA GLN A 16 -13.64 11.32 5.15
C GLN A 16 -12.89 12.64 5.00
N THR A 17 -12.15 12.84 3.91
CA THR A 17 -11.35 14.04 3.66
C THR A 17 -12.03 15.06 2.72
N GLY A 18 -13.36 14.96 2.56
CA GLY A 18 -14.19 16.04 2.01
C GLY A 18 -14.72 15.86 0.60
N SER A 19 -14.48 14.73 -0.09
CA SER A 19 -14.97 14.53 -1.46
C SER A 19 -16.51 14.50 -1.56
N LYS A 20 -17.19 14.27 -0.43
CA LYS A 20 -18.66 14.26 -0.29
C LYS A 20 -19.22 15.51 0.40
N GLY A 21 -18.44 16.59 0.48
CA GLY A 21 -18.91 17.88 1.02
C GLY A 21 -18.73 18.06 2.53
N LEU A 22 -17.95 17.20 3.18
CA LEU A 22 -17.61 17.34 4.60
C LEU A 22 -16.77 18.61 4.82
N SER A 23 -17.16 19.50 5.75
CA SER A 23 -16.40 20.72 6.05
C SER A 23 -15.00 20.39 6.61
N PRO A 24 -14.00 21.27 6.49
CA PRO A 24 -12.67 21.01 7.05
C PRO A 24 -12.68 20.66 8.54
N SER A 25 -13.55 21.30 9.34
CA SER A 25 -13.73 20.97 10.76
C SER A 25 -14.25 19.55 10.96
N ASN A 26 -15.21 19.11 10.14
CA ASN A 26 -15.81 17.79 10.25
C ASN A 26 -14.88 16.70 9.72
N GLN A 27 -14.00 17.00 8.75
CA GLN A 27 -12.94 16.07 8.31
C GLN A 27 -11.98 15.75 9.48
N GLN A 28 -11.52 16.78 10.20
CA GLN A 28 -10.68 16.57 11.39
C GLN A 28 -11.45 15.84 12.49
N MET A 29 -12.72 16.21 12.73
CA MET A 29 -13.55 15.58 13.75
C MET A 29 -13.71 14.06 13.56
N VAL A 30 -13.76 13.58 12.31
CA VAL A 30 -13.76 12.13 12.03
C VAL A 30 -12.47 11.48 12.51
N SER A 31 -11.31 12.09 12.24
CA SER A 31 -10.02 11.59 12.72
C SER A 31 -9.94 11.63 14.25
N ASP A 32 -10.45 12.69 14.88
CA ASP A 32 -10.52 12.82 16.33
C ASP A 32 -11.34 11.68 16.95
N TYR A 33 -12.52 11.37 16.39
CA TYR A 33 -13.36 10.27 16.87
C TYR A 33 -12.70 8.90 16.72
N LEU A 34 -11.97 8.67 15.64
CA LEU A 34 -11.35 7.37 15.39
C LEU A 34 -10.08 7.18 16.24
N PHE A 35 -9.19 8.18 16.26
CA PHE A 35 -7.81 8.00 16.70
C PHE A 35 -7.48 8.66 18.03
N ASN A 36 -8.33 9.53 18.57
CA ASN A 36 -8.09 10.11 19.91
C ASN A 36 -8.16 9.00 20.96
N GLU A 37 -7.13 8.90 21.80
CA GLU A 37 -6.98 7.85 22.82
C GLU A 37 -8.14 7.80 23.82
N ASN A 38 -8.80 8.93 24.06
CA ASN A 38 -9.90 9.07 25.01
C ASN A 38 -11.28 8.95 24.35
N ILE A 39 -11.35 8.70 23.04
CA ILE A 39 -12.60 8.54 22.30
C ILE A 39 -12.69 7.18 21.61
N GLY A 40 -12.10 7.04 20.42
CA GLY A 40 -12.09 5.78 19.66
C GLY A 40 -10.88 4.91 19.97
N GLY A 41 -9.74 5.53 20.28
CA GLY A 41 -8.52 4.83 20.70
C GLY A 41 -7.92 3.91 19.63
N LEU A 42 -8.22 4.10 18.34
CA LEU A 42 -7.53 3.37 17.28
C LEU A 42 -6.07 3.83 17.22
N SER A 43 -5.18 2.85 17.11
CA SER A 43 -3.72 3.04 17.12
C SER A 43 -3.05 2.55 15.83
N VAL A 44 -3.81 1.95 14.91
CA VAL A 44 -3.34 1.50 13.60
C VAL A 44 -4.20 2.13 12.49
N LEU A 45 -3.56 2.72 11.49
CA LEU A 45 -4.20 3.11 10.24
C LEU A 45 -3.59 2.29 9.09
N ARG A 46 -4.43 1.51 8.41
CA ARG A 46 -4.04 0.71 7.25
C ARG A 46 -4.29 1.46 5.95
N ASN A 47 -3.22 1.78 5.25
CA ASN A 47 -3.26 2.34 3.90
C ASN A 47 -3.06 1.24 2.87
N ARG A 48 -3.86 1.27 1.80
CA ARG A 48 -3.68 0.43 0.64
C ARG A 48 -2.57 0.99 -0.23
N VAL A 49 -1.59 0.15 -0.53
CA VAL A 49 -0.65 0.40 -1.63
C VAL A 49 -1.38 0.12 -2.95
N GLY A 50 -1.60 1.15 -3.77
CA GLY A 50 -2.21 1.01 -5.10
C GLY A 50 -1.39 0.10 -6.02
N SER A 51 -2.01 -0.42 -7.08
CA SER A 51 -1.36 -1.37 -8.01
C SER A 51 -1.67 -1.08 -9.48
N SER A 52 -2.71 -0.30 -9.75
CA SER A 52 -3.09 0.06 -11.12
C SER A 52 -2.28 1.27 -11.58
N PRO A 53 -2.19 1.52 -12.90
CA PRO A 53 -1.56 2.74 -13.42
C PRO A 53 -2.23 4.05 -12.96
N THR A 54 -3.47 3.99 -12.46
CA THR A 54 -4.24 5.17 -12.06
C THR A 54 -4.20 5.48 -10.56
N ASP A 55 -3.82 4.51 -9.72
CA ASP A 55 -3.80 4.64 -8.26
C ASP A 55 -2.49 4.18 -7.60
N GLY A 56 -1.65 3.43 -8.30
CA GLY A 56 -0.33 3.01 -7.87
C GLY A 56 0.74 4.06 -8.18
N ILE A 57 1.92 3.82 -7.63
CA ILE A 57 3.07 4.73 -7.80
C ILE A 57 3.89 4.43 -9.06
N LEU A 58 3.59 3.34 -9.77
CA LEU A 58 4.28 2.94 -11.00
C LEU A 58 3.50 3.47 -12.21
N GLY A 59 4.01 4.53 -12.84
CA GLY A 59 3.34 5.16 -13.99
C GLY A 59 3.38 4.31 -15.26
N SER A 60 4.44 3.52 -15.44
CA SER A 60 4.54 2.56 -16.53
C SER A 60 5.47 1.41 -16.16
N CYS A 61 5.17 0.24 -16.71
CA CYS A 61 5.99 -0.94 -16.52
C CYS A 61 7.40 -0.77 -17.11
N PRO A 62 8.46 -1.10 -16.34
CA PRO A 62 9.81 -1.18 -16.90
C PRO A 62 9.89 -2.33 -17.92
N SER A 63 10.83 -2.24 -18.86
CA SER A 63 10.98 -3.24 -19.93
C SER A 63 11.54 -4.59 -19.44
N THR A 64 12.30 -4.56 -18.34
CA THR A 64 12.86 -5.73 -17.65
C THR A 64 12.91 -5.44 -16.14
N PRO A 65 13.03 -6.45 -15.26
CA PRO A 65 13.15 -6.22 -13.81
C PRO A 65 14.34 -5.34 -13.40
N SER A 66 15.40 -5.32 -14.21
CA SER A 66 16.61 -4.51 -13.96
C SER A 66 16.57 -3.13 -14.62
N ALA A 67 15.56 -2.84 -15.46
CA ALA A 67 15.44 -1.53 -16.07
C ALA A 67 14.91 -0.51 -15.03
N PRO A 68 15.27 0.78 -15.16
CA PRO A 68 14.77 1.80 -14.24
C PRO A 68 13.23 1.82 -14.18
N ALA A 69 12.68 1.78 -12.98
CA ALA A 69 11.24 1.92 -12.75
C ALA A 69 10.81 3.37 -12.97
N ASN A 70 9.64 3.55 -13.59
CA ASN A 70 9.03 4.87 -13.80
C ASN A 70 8.06 5.18 -12.65
N TYR A 71 8.60 5.59 -11.50
CA TYR A 71 7.77 5.98 -10.36
C TYR A 71 7.23 7.40 -10.53
N THR A 72 5.91 7.56 -10.34
CA THR A 72 5.20 8.84 -10.50
C THR A 72 4.90 9.55 -9.17
N GLY A 73 5.28 8.93 -8.04
CA GLY A 73 4.98 9.41 -6.70
C GLY A 73 3.53 9.11 -6.26
N LEU A 74 3.11 9.66 -5.11
CA LEU A 74 1.76 9.47 -4.55
C LEU A 74 0.67 10.28 -5.29
N GLY A 75 1.05 11.18 -6.20
CA GLY A 75 0.13 12.08 -6.91
C GLY A 75 0.53 13.55 -6.78
N THR A 76 -0.06 14.41 -7.61
CA THR A 76 0.34 15.82 -7.76
C THR A 76 -0.35 16.78 -6.80
N SER A 77 -1.44 16.37 -6.16
CA SER A 77 -2.19 17.17 -5.18
C SER A 77 -2.28 16.41 -3.86
N GLU A 78 -1.90 17.04 -2.75
CA GLU A 78 -1.95 16.39 -1.42
C GLU A 78 -3.37 16.01 -1.01
N SER A 79 -4.39 16.74 -1.50
CA SER A 79 -5.79 16.44 -1.19
C SER A 79 -6.32 15.14 -1.81
N THR A 80 -5.66 14.63 -2.85
CA THR A 80 -6.07 13.42 -3.58
C THR A 80 -4.96 12.39 -3.69
N ALA A 81 -3.75 12.70 -3.22
CA ALA A 81 -2.59 11.81 -3.26
C ALA A 81 -2.90 10.48 -2.57
N ASP A 82 -2.47 9.40 -3.21
CA ASP A 82 -2.69 8.02 -2.80
C ASP A 82 -4.16 7.72 -2.52
N SER A 83 -5.05 8.13 -3.43
CA SER A 83 -6.50 8.02 -3.24
C SER A 83 -6.99 8.68 -1.94
N CYS A 84 -6.47 9.88 -1.66
CA CYS A 84 -6.70 10.68 -0.44
C CYS A 84 -6.15 10.06 0.87
N GLN A 85 -5.48 8.90 0.84
CA GLN A 85 -4.95 8.25 2.03
C GLN A 85 -3.83 9.06 2.69
N LEU A 86 -3.06 9.83 1.91
CA LEU A 86 -2.06 10.75 2.45
C LEU A 86 -2.71 11.78 3.39
N LYS A 87 -3.78 12.43 2.92
CA LYS A 87 -4.50 13.45 3.70
C LYS A 87 -5.16 12.85 4.95
N LEU A 88 -5.77 11.67 4.83
CA LEU A 88 -6.33 10.96 5.99
C LEU A 88 -5.22 10.67 7.02
N THR A 89 -4.07 10.20 6.57
CA THR A 89 -2.93 9.89 7.44
C THR A 89 -2.41 11.12 8.17
N GLN A 90 -2.31 12.27 7.50
CA GLN A 90 -1.92 13.54 8.13
C GLN A 90 -2.91 13.98 9.22
N GLN A 91 -4.22 13.86 8.98
CA GLN A 91 -5.26 14.21 9.97
C GLN A 91 -5.28 13.24 11.15
N ALA A 92 -5.08 11.95 10.88
CA ALA A 92 -4.95 10.92 11.90
C ALA A 92 -3.72 11.16 12.79
N LEU A 93 -2.56 11.48 12.21
CA LEU A 93 -1.34 11.79 12.95
C LEU A 93 -1.42 13.10 13.75
N THR A 94 -2.22 14.07 13.29
CA THR A 94 -2.55 15.27 14.08
C THR A 94 -3.31 14.91 15.36
N THR A 95 -4.17 13.89 15.27
CA THR A 95 -4.95 13.40 16.41
C THR A 95 -4.11 12.54 17.35
N ASN A 96 -3.35 11.60 16.78
CA ASN A 96 -2.51 10.66 17.50
C ASN A 96 -1.14 10.55 16.80
N PRO A 97 -0.13 11.27 17.28
CA PRO A 97 1.21 11.25 16.70
C PRO A 97 1.93 9.89 16.77
N ASN A 98 1.42 8.95 17.58
CA ASN A 98 2.01 7.62 17.79
C ASN A 98 1.32 6.52 16.98
N LEU A 99 0.51 6.87 15.96
CA LEU A 99 -0.15 5.88 15.11
C LEU A 99 0.86 4.99 14.39
N PHE A 100 0.53 3.69 14.35
CA PHE A 100 1.19 2.75 13.48
C PHE A 100 0.54 2.82 12.10
N ILE A 101 1.30 3.25 11.10
CA ILE A 101 0.81 3.27 9.71
C ILE A 101 1.19 1.95 9.04
N TYR A 102 0.18 1.16 8.65
CA TYR A 102 0.36 -0.11 7.96
C TYR A 102 0.11 0.05 6.47
N ALA A 103 1.15 -0.02 5.65
CA ALA A 103 1.03 -0.04 4.20
C ALA A 103 0.86 -1.48 3.72
N GLU A 104 -0.29 -1.84 3.16
CA GLU A 104 -0.54 -3.19 2.64
C GLU A 104 -0.98 -3.15 1.18
N ALA A 105 -0.34 -3.97 0.36
CA ALA A 105 -0.71 -4.15 -1.04
C ALA A 105 -1.74 -5.28 -1.20
N TRP A 106 -2.75 -5.04 -2.03
CA TRP A 106 -3.69 -6.08 -2.44
C TRP A 106 -3.18 -6.86 -3.66
N SER A 107 -2.37 -6.21 -4.49
CA SER A 107 -1.75 -6.80 -5.66
C SER A 107 -0.41 -6.13 -5.94
N ALA A 108 0.46 -6.83 -6.67
CA ALA A 108 1.53 -6.19 -7.43
C ALA A 108 0.97 -5.50 -8.68
N PRO A 109 1.68 -4.51 -9.27
CA PRO A 109 1.39 -4.03 -10.61
C PRO A 109 1.31 -5.18 -11.63
N GLY A 110 0.40 -5.06 -12.61
CA GLY A 110 0.09 -6.15 -13.53
C GLY A 110 1.30 -6.73 -14.27
N CYS A 111 2.27 -5.91 -14.67
CA CYS A 111 3.50 -6.40 -15.33
C CYS A 111 4.44 -7.23 -14.46
N PHE A 112 4.22 -7.26 -13.14
CA PHE A 112 4.96 -8.13 -12.23
C PHE A 112 4.26 -9.48 -12.03
N LYS A 113 3.09 -9.68 -12.66
CA LYS A 113 2.21 -10.82 -12.46
C LYS A 113 2.08 -11.70 -13.71
N THR A 114 1.70 -12.96 -13.48
CA THR A 114 1.53 -13.98 -14.52
C THR A 114 0.43 -13.67 -15.55
N ASP A 115 -0.55 -12.85 -15.18
CA ASP A 115 -1.75 -12.52 -15.96
C ASP A 115 -1.74 -11.09 -16.52
N ALA A 116 -0.63 -10.36 -16.33
CA ALA A 116 -0.43 -9.01 -16.86
C ALA A 116 -1.50 -7.98 -16.42
N THR A 117 -2.19 -8.22 -15.30
CA THR A 117 -3.23 -7.33 -14.75
C THR A 117 -3.15 -7.30 -13.23
N ASP A 118 -3.63 -6.24 -12.58
CA ASP A 118 -3.63 -6.15 -11.11
C ASP A 118 -4.91 -6.71 -10.46
N ILE A 119 -5.90 -7.09 -11.25
CA ILE A 119 -7.14 -7.76 -10.79
C ILE A 119 -7.11 -9.26 -11.07
N ASN A 120 -8.21 -9.98 -10.79
CA ASN A 120 -8.43 -11.38 -11.19
C ASN A 120 -7.51 -12.43 -10.53
N GLY A 121 -6.77 -12.09 -9.47
CA GLY A 121 -5.81 -12.99 -8.83
C GLY A 121 -4.47 -12.99 -9.54
N GLY A 122 -3.94 -14.17 -9.91
CA GLY A 122 -2.64 -14.29 -10.55
C GLY A 122 -1.46 -14.21 -9.58
N LEU A 123 -0.29 -14.68 -10.01
CA LEU A 123 0.88 -14.86 -9.14
C LEU A 123 1.98 -13.86 -9.48
N ILE A 124 2.84 -13.53 -8.51
CA ILE A 124 4.07 -12.78 -8.76
C ILE A 124 4.97 -13.62 -9.67
N CYS A 125 5.35 -13.10 -10.83
CA CYS A 125 6.32 -13.76 -11.70
C CYS A 125 7.66 -13.98 -10.99
N GLY A 126 8.10 -15.24 -10.87
CA GLY A 126 9.32 -15.63 -10.18
C GLY A 126 9.10 -16.46 -8.91
N VAL A 127 7.90 -16.49 -8.35
CA VAL A 127 7.56 -17.49 -7.31
C VAL A 127 7.39 -18.87 -7.93
N ARG A 128 7.48 -19.93 -7.13
CA ARG A 128 7.26 -21.30 -7.61
C ARG A 128 5.94 -21.47 -8.35
N GLY A 129 5.95 -22.34 -9.36
CA GLY A 129 4.77 -22.65 -10.16
C GLY A 129 4.44 -21.60 -11.23
N THR A 130 5.23 -20.52 -11.33
CA THR A 130 5.10 -19.54 -12.42
C THR A 130 6.04 -19.86 -13.57
N ASN A 131 5.62 -19.52 -14.79
CA ASN A 131 6.42 -19.65 -16.01
C ASN A 131 6.46 -18.30 -16.74
N CYS A 132 7.18 -17.35 -16.17
CA CYS A 132 7.38 -16.02 -16.76
C CYS A 132 8.78 -15.88 -17.35
N THR A 133 8.92 -15.05 -18.38
CA THR A 133 10.23 -14.72 -18.98
C THR A 133 11.21 -14.10 -17.98
N HIS A 134 10.69 -13.38 -16.99
CA HIS A 134 11.46 -12.61 -16.03
C HIS A 134 11.00 -12.88 -14.60
N ASP A 135 11.93 -12.78 -13.65
CA ASP A 135 11.65 -12.78 -12.21
C ASP A 135 11.42 -11.33 -11.75
N TRP A 136 10.20 -11.05 -11.32
CA TRP A 136 9.75 -9.72 -10.91
C TRP A 136 9.70 -9.55 -9.39
N ARG A 137 10.15 -10.54 -8.61
CA ARG A 137 10.10 -10.48 -7.14
C ARG A 137 10.92 -9.31 -6.60
N GLN A 138 12.13 -9.06 -7.09
CA GLN A 138 12.92 -7.92 -6.61
C GLN A 138 12.25 -6.58 -6.95
N ALA A 139 11.78 -6.41 -8.18
CA ALA A 139 11.08 -5.20 -8.61
C ALA A 139 9.81 -4.92 -7.78
N TYR A 140 9.07 -5.97 -7.40
CA TYR A 140 7.92 -5.79 -6.51
C TYR A 140 8.32 -5.46 -5.07
N ALA A 141 9.42 -6.01 -4.54
CA ALA A 141 9.94 -5.59 -3.25
C ALA A 141 10.39 -4.12 -3.27
N ASP A 142 11.09 -3.70 -4.33
CA ASP A 142 11.52 -2.32 -4.54
C ASP A 142 10.33 -1.36 -4.68
N TYR A 143 9.25 -1.80 -5.33
CA TYR A 143 7.99 -1.06 -5.43
C TYR A 143 7.37 -0.76 -4.05
N LEU A 144 7.35 -1.76 -3.15
CA LEU A 144 6.84 -1.57 -1.79
C LEU A 144 7.75 -0.64 -0.96
N VAL A 145 9.07 -0.75 -1.12
CA VAL A 145 10.03 0.16 -0.48
C VAL A 145 9.90 1.59 -1.02
N GLU A 146 9.70 1.77 -2.32
CA GLU A 146 9.49 3.09 -2.90
C GLU A 146 8.21 3.75 -2.35
N TYR A 147 7.13 2.99 -2.17
CA TYR A 147 5.92 3.51 -1.53
C TYR A 147 6.21 4.04 -0.11
N VAL A 148 7.00 3.31 0.68
CA VAL A 148 7.44 3.74 2.01
C VAL A 148 8.25 5.03 1.91
N ARG A 149 9.25 5.07 1.01
CA ARG A 149 10.11 6.24 0.79
C ARG A 149 9.31 7.48 0.43
N LEU A 150 8.30 7.36 -0.41
CA LEU A 150 7.43 8.46 -0.80
C LEU A 150 6.59 9.02 0.38
N TYR A 151 6.18 8.18 1.33
CA TYR A 151 5.54 8.64 2.57
C TYR A 151 6.55 9.32 3.52
N GLU A 152 7.79 8.83 3.57
CA GLU A 152 8.86 9.46 4.35
C GLU A 152 9.23 10.85 3.82
N GLU A 153 9.23 11.04 2.50
CA GLU A 153 9.37 12.38 1.88
C GLU A 153 8.27 13.36 2.31
N LYS A 154 7.12 12.84 2.77
CA LYS A 154 6.01 13.61 3.35
C LYS A 154 6.08 13.75 4.87
N GLY A 155 7.18 13.31 5.48
CA GLY A 155 7.39 13.34 6.94
C GLY A 155 6.58 12.29 7.70
N ILE A 156 6.06 11.26 7.01
CA ILE A 156 5.24 10.21 7.60
C ILE A 156 6.04 8.91 7.66
N ASN A 157 6.17 8.35 8.85
CA ASN A 157 6.84 7.08 9.04
C ASN A 157 5.85 5.91 8.86
N ILE A 158 6.00 5.13 7.79
CA ILE A 158 5.29 3.85 7.65
C ILE A 158 5.87 2.86 8.66
N SER A 159 5.04 2.29 9.52
CA SER A 159 5.50 1.42 10.61
C SER A 159 5.52 -0.06 10.24
N LEU A 160 4.69 -0.47 9.28
CA LEU A 160 4.47 -1.86 8.89
C LEU A 160 4.27 -1.92 7.37
N VAL A 161 4.79 -2.95 6.70
CA VAL A 161 4.59 -3.20 5.26
C VAL A 161 4.11 -4.63 5.03
N GLY A 162 3.06 -4.77 4.22
CA GLY A 162 2.46 -6.05 3.83
C GLY A 162 2.32 -6.16 2.31
N ALA A 163 2.45 -7.38 1.80
CA ALA A 163 2.48 -7.65 0.35
C ALA A 163 1.27 -8.45 -0.17
N TYR A 164 0.35 -8.82 0.72
CA TYR A 164 -0.77 -9.69 0.38
C TYR A 164 -2.04 -9.20 1.07
N ASN A 165 -3.17 -9.29 0.37
CA ASN A 165 -4.51 -9.22 0.95
C ASN A 165 -5.29 -10.40 0.40
N GLU A 166 -5.87 -11.22 1.30
CA GLU A 166 -6.79 -12.32 0.95
C GLU A 166 -6.32 -13.15 -0.27
N PRO A 167 -5.10 -13.73 -0.22
CA PRO A 167 -4.49 -14.40 -1.38
C PRO A 167 -5.20 -15.69 -1.82
N ASP A 168 -6.24 -16.11 -1.11
CA ASP A 168 -7.11 -17.26 -1.38
C ASP A 168 -8.50 -16.86 -1.91
N PHE A 169 -8.81 -15.56 -2.00
CA PHE A 169 -10.13 -15.05 -2.38
C PHE A 169 -10.17 -14.48 -3.80
N ASN A 170 -9.91 -15.32 -4.80
CA ASN A 170 -9.81 -14.94 -6.20
C ASN A 170 -10.54 -15.94 -7.13
N PRO A 171 -10.99 -15.54 -8.33
CA PRO A 171 -10.84 -14.22 -8.95
C PRO A 171 -11.84 -13.17 -8.45
N VAL A 172 -11.42 -11.91 -8.42
CA VAL A 172 -12.26 -10.74 -8.14
C VAL A 172 -11.99 -9.61 -9.15
N SER A 173 -12.95 -8.69 -9.31
CA SER A 173 -12.87 -7.60 -10.29
C SER A 173 -12.13 -6.34 -9.79
N TYR A 174 -11.40 -6.45 -8.68
CA TYR A 174 -10.59 -5.40 -8.07
C TYR A 174 -9.19 -5.94 -7.77
N ALA A 175 -8.28 -5.06 -7.33
CA ALA A 175 -6.89 -5.39 -7.07
C ALA A 175 -6.78 -6.67 -6.21
N SER A 176 -6.09 -7.68 -6.74
CA SER A 176 -5.98 -9.01 -6.15
C SER A 176 -4.74 -9.74 -6.64
N MET A 177 -4.20 -10.63 -5.81
CA MET A 177 -3.04 -11.45 -6.13
C MET A 177 -3.05 -12.75 -5.31
N ASP A 178 -2.92 -13.87 -6.01
CA ASP A 178 -2.89 -15.20 -5.41
C ASP A 178 -1.56 -15.48 -4.69
N SER A 179 -1.63 -16.31 -3.64
CA SER A 179 -0.45 -16.91 -3.03
C SER A 179 -0.81 -18.04 -2.08
N ASP A 180 -0.15 -19.19 -2.22
CA ASP A 180 -0.04 -20.16 -1.13
C ASP A 180 1.11 -19.78 -0.17
N GLY A 181 1.22 -20.49 0.96
CA GLY A 181 2.26 -20.22 1.95
C GLY A 181 3.69 -20.43 1.42
N TYR A 182 3.88 -21.29 0.42
CA TYR A 182 5.19 -21.54 -0.17
C TYR A 182 5.60 -20.45 -1.16
N GLN A 183 4.66 -19.94 -1.95
CA GLN A 183 4.82 -18.80 -2.84
C GLN A 183 5.05 -17.53 -2.04
N ALA A 184 4.29 -17.33 -0.96
CA ALA A 184 4.53 -16.25 0.00
C ALA A 184 5.95 -16.33 0.57
N ALA A 185 6.40 -17.52 0.98
CA ALA A 185 7.78 -17.70 1.45
C ALA A 185 8.85 -17.40 0.37
N ASP A 186 8.59 -17.71 -0.91
CA ASP A 186 9.50 -17.40 -2.01
C ASP A 186 9.66 -15.88 -2.23
N PHE A 187 8.58 -15.11 -2.03
CA PHE A 187 8.63 -13.65 -2.13
C PHE A 187 9.16 -12.99 -0.85
N LEU A 188 8.75 -13.46 0.33
CA LEU A 188 9.19 -12.88 1.61
C LEU A 188 10.71 -13.00 1.83
N LYS A 189 11.35 -14.02 1.25
CA LYS A 189 12.82 -14.12 1.21
C LYS A 189 13.52 -13.02 0.40
N VAL A 190 12.78 -12.34 -0.48
CA VAL A 190 13.24 -11.18 -1.26
C VAL A 190 12.80 -9.88 -0.56
N LEU A 191 11.54 -9.81 -0.13
CA LEU A 191 10.99 -8.62 0.52
C LEU A 191 11.73 -8.29 1.81
N TYR A 192 11.90 -9.25 2.72
CA TYR A 192 12.48 -9.00 4.04
C TYR A 192 13.89 -8.37 3.96
N PRO A 193 14.88 -8.95 3.24
CA PRO A 193 16.19 -8.31 3.16
C PRO A 193 16.16 -6.96 2.42
N THR A 194 15.25 -6.76 1.47
CA THR A 194 15.08 -5.48 0.75
C THR A 194 14.54 -4.39 1.68
N VAL A 195 13.54 -4.71 2.51
CA VAL A 195 13.00 -3.80 3.53
C VAL A 195 14.07 -3.50 4.59
N LYS A 196 14.80 -4.52 5.06
CA LYS A 196 15.83 -4.33 6.10
C LYS A 196 17.08 -3.60 5.62
N SER A 197 17.41 -3.69 4.33
CA SER A 197 18.49 -2.88 3.74
C SER A 197 18.08 -1.42 3.58
N TYR A 198 16.79 -1.17 3.33
CA TYR A 198 16.24 0.18 3.28
C TYR A 198 16.14 0.82 4.68
N ARG A 199 15.51 0.13 5.63
CA ARG A 199 15.30 0.64 6.99
C ARG A 199 15.25 -0.50 8.01
N ALA A 200 16.17 -0.47 8.97
CA ALA A 200 16.35 -1.58 9.91
C ALA A 200 15.16 -1.79 10.87
N ASP A 201 14.46 -0.71 11.20
CA ASP A 201 13.32 -0.67 12.13
C ASP A 201 11.95 -0.88 11.48
N LEU A 202 11.90 -1.03 10.15
CA LEU A 202 10.71 -1.45 9.39
C LEU A 202 10.65 -2.98 9.29
#